data_AF-A0A3A6MXF4-F1
#
_entry.id   AF-A0A3A6MXF4-F1
#
_cell.length_a   1.000
_cell.length_b   1.000
_cell.length_c   1.000
_cell.angle_alpha   90.00
_cell.angle_beta   90.00
_cell.angle_gamma   90.00
#
_symmetry.space_group_name_H-M   'P 1'
#
loop_
_entity.id
_entity.type
_entity.pdbx_description
1 polymer ?
#
loop_
_entity_poly.entity_id
_entity_poly.type
_entity_poly.pdbx_seq_one_letter_code
_entity_poly.pdbx_strand_id
1 'polypeptide(L)'
;MTLFEWLLAGHLVGDFLLQTRWMAENKTALWFPLAVHSTVYTAAVTLFSLAAGGLSPPAVIIVFLSHLFLDRRGFVNLWARYLNRSDDNKWLKIMIDQTLHVLVLVFAILIS
;
A
#
# COMPACT_ATOMS: atom_id res chain seq x y z
N MET A 1 -9.11 -19.84 -2.69
CA MET A 1 -8.66 -18.46 -2.95
C MET A 1 -7.19 -18.48 -3.35
N THR A 2 -6.78 -17.66 -4.31
CA THR A 2 -5.39 -17.52 -4.75
C THR A 2 -4.57 -16.67 -3.77
N LEU A 3 -3.23 -16.72 -3.85
CA LEU A 3 -2.36 -15.82 -3.06
C LEU A 3 -2.71 -14.34 -3.31
N PHE A 4 -2.95 -13.97 -4.56
CA PHE A 4 -3.36 -12.62 -4.92
C PHE A 4 -4.65 -12.18 -4.19
N GLU A 5 -5.68 -13.04 -4.14
CA GLU A 5 -6.93 -12.72 -3.45
C GLU A 5 -6.73 -12.49 -1.94
N TRP A 6 -5.87 -13.29 -1.31
CA TRP A 6 -5.52 -13.10 0.11
C TRP A 6 -4.72 -11.82 0.34
N LEU A 7 -3.73 -11.52 -0.51
CA LEU A 7 -2.97 -10.27 -0.42
C LEU A 7 -3.87 -9.06 -0.63
N LEU A 8 -4.81 -9.11 -1.59
CA LEU A 8 -5.77 -8.04 -1.83
C LEU A 8 -6.69 -7.83 -0.62
N ALA A 9 -7.18 -8.90 0.00
CA ALA A 9 -7.95 -8.80 1.24
C ALA A 9 -7.12 -8.20 2.38
N GLY A 10 -5.87 -8.64 2.57
CA GLY A 10 -4.94 -8.08 3.56
C GLY A 10 -4.63 -6.60 3.31
N HIS A 11 -4.50 -6.20 2.05
CA HIS A 11 -4.32 -4.81 1.63
C HIS A 11 -5.51 -3.94 2.04
N LEU A 12 -6.75 -4.35 1.71
CA LEU A 12 -7.94 -3.60 2.09
C LEU A 12 -8.12 -3.50 3.61
N VAL A 13 -7.81 -4.58 4.34
CA VAL A 13 -7.85 -4.60 5.80
C VAL A 13 -6.81 -3.65 6.39
N GLY A 14 -5.57 -3.70 5.89
CA GLY A 14 -4.46 -2.85 6.35
C GLY A 14 -4.69 -1.36 6.08
N ASP A 15 -5.09 -1.02 4.85
CA ASP A 15 -5.21 0.38 4.41
C ASP A 15 -6.48 1.08 4.89
N PHE A 16 -7.58 0.33 5.07
CA PHE A 16 -8.87 0.94 5.40
C PHE A 16 -9.38 0.56 6.79
N LEU A 17 -9.42 -0.73 7.13
CA LEU A 17 -10.03 -1.15 8.40
C LEU A 17 -9.13 -0.88 9.61
N LEU A 18 -7.82 -1.08 9.46
CA LEU A 18 -6.84 -0.91 10.54
C LEU A 18 -6.19 0.48 10.55
N GLN A 19 -6.37 1.27 9.49
CA GLN A 19 -5.86 2.63 9.44
C GLN A 19 -6.70 3.56 10.33
N THR A 20 -6.07 4.10 11.38
CA THR A 20 -6.74 5.06 12.27
C THR A 20 -6.72 6.46 11.68
N ARG A 21 -7.58 7.35 12.19
CA ARG A 21 -7.59 8.78 11.83
C ARG A 21 -6.23 9.45 12.00
N TRP A 22 -5.52 9.13 13.10
CA TRP A 22 -4.18 9.67 13.36
C TRP A 22 -3.19 9.29 12.26
N MET A 23 -3.21 8.03 11.81
CA MET A 23 -2.37 7.59 10.68
C MET A 23 -2.74 8.35 9.40
N ALA A 24 -4.03 8.34 9.05
CA ALA A 24 -4.52 8.90 7.80
C ALA A 24 -4.22 10.42 7.65
N GLU A 25 -4.41 11.19 8.72
CA GLU A 25 -4.20 12.64 8.70
C GLU A 25 -2.72 13.04 8.71
N ASN A 26 -1.83 12.20 9.26
CA ASN A 26 -0.44 12.59 9.51
C ASN A 26 0.61 11.87 8.65
N LYS A 27 0.30 10.73 8.01
CA LYS A 27 1.28 9.91 7.27
C LYS A 27 1.97 10.64 6.10
N THR A 28 1.32 11.65 5.54
CA THR A 28 1.90 12.45 4.45
C THR A 28 2.93 13.47 4.94
N ALA A 29 2.81 13.94 6.18
CA ALA A 29 3.65 14.99 6.75
C ALA A 29 4.74 14.42 7.66
N LEU A 30 4.39 13.46 8.52
CA LEU A 30 5.24 12.96 9.59
C LEU A 30 5.70 11.52 9.33
N TRP A 31 6.99 11.24 9.60
CA TRP A 31 7.58 9.91 9.38
C TRP A 31 7.08 8.84 10.35
N PHE A 32 6.81 9.21 11.61
CA PHE A 32 6.40 8.24 12.62
C PHE A 32 5.00 7.63 12.34
N PRO A 33 3.93 8.43 12.07
CA PRO A 33 2.64 7.88 11.67
C PRO A 33 2.70 7.05 10.39
N LEU A 34 3.54 7.45 9.44
CA LEU A 34 3.76 6.73 8.19
C LEU A 34 4.44 5.36 8.43
N ALA A 35 5.48 5.32 9.26
CA ALA A 35 6.16 4.07 9.59
C ALA A 35 5.24 3.11 10.35
N VAL A 36 4.45 3.63 11.30
CA VAL A 36 3.45 2.83 12.03
C VAL A 36 2.39 2.27 11.06
N HIS A 37 1.84 3.12 10.18
CA HIS A 37 0.87 2.68 9.18
C HIS A 37 1.45 1.62 8.24
N SER A 38 2.64 1.87 7.68
CA SER A 38 3.31 0.91 6.78
C SER A 38 3.59 -0.42 7.48
N THR A 39 3.87 -0.40 8.79
CA THR A 39 4.06 -1.60 9.61
C THR A 39 2.74 -2.37 9.79
N VAL A 40 1.67 -1.68 10.17
CA VAL A 40 0.33 -2.27 10.32
C VAL A 40 -0.17 -2.87 9.01
N TYR A 41 0.00 -2.15 7.91
CA TYR A 41 -0.33 -2.62 6.57
C TYR A 41 0.46 -3.87 6.19
N THR A 42 1.79 -3.82 6.32
CA THR A 42 2.66 -4.95 5.96
C THR A 42 2.35 -6.18 6.81
N ALA A 43 2.06 -5.99 8.11
CA ALA A 43 1.64 -7.06 8.99
C ALA A 43 0.30 -7.67 8.53
N ALA A 44 -0.70 -6.86 8.16
CA ALA A 44 -1.97 -7.37 7.66
C ALA A 44 -1.79 -8.20 6.37
N VAL A 45 -1.06 -7.67 5.39
CA VAL A 45 -0.77 -8.37 4.12
C VAL A 45 0.00 -9.68 4.37
N THR A 46 1.01 -9.65 5.25
CA THR A 46 1.83 -10.84 5.57
C THR A 46 1.00 -11.89 6.31
N LEU A 47 0.15 -11.51 7.24
CA LEU A 47 -0.71 -12.46 7.97
C LEU A 47 -1.73 -13.12 7.04
N PHE A 48 -2.35 -12.35 6.14
CA PHE A 48 -3.31 -12.89 5.18
C PHE A 48 -2.63 -13.83 4.16
N SER A 49 -1.39 -13.53 3.76
CA SER A 49 -0.65 -14.37 2.80
C SER A 49 -0.36 -15.78 3.33
N LEU A 50 -0.27 -15.97 4.65
CA LEU A 50 -0.03 -17.28 5.28
C LEU A 50 -1.09 -18.33 4.90
N ALA A 51 -2.32 -17.90 4.60
CA ALA A 51 -3.39 -18.78 4.14
C ALA A 51 -3.16 -19.35 2.73
N ALA A 52 -2.16 -18.85 2.00
CA ALA A 52 -1.81 -19.26 0.64
C ALA A 52 -0.29 -19.38 0.41
N GLY A 53 0.45 -19.85 1.43
CA GLY A 53 1.88 -20.17 1.33
C GLY A 53 2.84 -19.07 1.81
N GLY A 54 2.32 -17.87 2.10
CA GLY A 54 3.11 -16.76 2.61
C GLY A 54 3.77 -15.92 1.52
N LEU A 55 4.46 -14.85 1.95
CA LEU A 55 5.37 -14.06 1.12
C LEU A 55 6.81 -14.41 1.49
N SER A 56 7.71 -14.37 0.51
CA SER A 56 9.15 -14.47 0.79
C SER A 56 9.63 -13.26 1.60
N PRO A 57 10.71 -13.38 2.40
CA PRO A 57 11.24 -12.24 3.15
C PRO A 57 11.59 -11.01 2.27
N PRO A 58 12.19 -11.16 1.07
CA PRO A 58 12.36 -10.05 0.14
C PRO A 58 11.05 -9.39 -0.30
N ALA A 59 10.00 -10.18 -0.54
CA ALA A 59 8.69 -9.67 -0.91
C ALA A 59 8.07 -8.83 0.21
N VAL A 60 8.17 -9.27 1.47
CA VAL A 60 7.70 -8.49 2.65
C VAL A 60 8.43 -7.15 2.76
N ILE A 61 9.75 -7.14 2.54
CA ILE A 61 10.56 -5.90 2.56
C ILE A 61 10.10 -4.93 1.46
N ILE A 62 9.85 -5.45 0.25
CA ILE A 62 9.37 -4.63 -0.87
C ILE A 62 7.98 -4.05 -0.61
N VAL A 63 7.06 -4.85 -0.04
CA VAL A 63 5.74 -4.37 0.38
C VAL A 63 5.89 -3.21 1.37
N PHE A 64 6.73 -3.34 2.40
CA PHE A 64 6.93 -2.28 3.39
C PHE A 64 7.55 -1.00 2.80
N LEU A 65 8.64 -1.13 2.03
CA LEU A 65 9.36 0.01 1.48
C LEU A 65 8.55 0.77 0.43
N SER A 66 7.82 0.05 -0.41
CA SER A 66 6.94 0.66 -1.40
C SER A 66 5.78 1.40 -0.75
N HIS A 67 5.19 0.86 0.32
CA HIS A 67 4.15 1.55 1.10
C HIS A 67 4.68 2.84 1.70
N LEU A 68 5.85 2.79 2.32
CA LEU A 68 6.52 3.97 2.88
C LEU A 68 6.77 5.06 1.83
N PHE A 69 7.10 4.67 0.60
CA PHE A 69 7.36 5.59 -0.51
C PHE A 69 6.08 6.18 -1.11
N LEU A 70 5.09 5.34 -1.43
CA LEU A 70 3.87 5.74 -2.13
C LEU A 70 2.99 6.65 -1.26
N ASP A 71 2.87 6.35 0.03
CA ASP A 71 2.01 7.09 0.96
C ASP A 71 2.46 8.52 1.27
N ARG A 72 3.71 8.88 0.91
CA ARG A 72 4.16 10.28 0.92
C ARG A 72 3.47 11.12 -0.17
N ARG A 73 2.71 10.50 -1.08
CA ARG A 73 1.93 11.09 -2.18
C ARG A 73 2.71 11.86 -3.23
N GLY A 74 4.03 12.02 -3.09
CA GLY A 74 4.87 12.71 -4.08
C GLY A 74 4.74 12.08 -5.47
N PHE A 75 4.88 10.75 -5.53
CA PHE A 75 4.74 10.00 -6.77
C PHE A 75 3.31 10.01 -7.33
N VAL A 76 2.30 9.83 -6.48
CA VAL A 76 0.87 9.91 -6.86
C VAL A 76 0.52 11.28 -7.45
N ASN A 77 1.00 12.36 -6.82
CA ASN A 77 0.78 13.72 -7.31
C ASN A 77 1.50 13.98 -8.64
N LEU A 78 2.73 13.47 -8.80
CA LEU A 78 3.46 13.52 -10.07
C LEU A 78 2.68 12.81 -11.18
N TRP A 79 2.21 11.60 -10.90
CA TRP A 79 1.43 10.79 -11.83
C TRP A 79 0.13 11.50 -12.24
N ALA A 80 -0.64 11.97 -11.26
CA ALA A 80 -1.88 12.69 -11.50
C ALA A 80 -1.67 13.97 -12.34
N ARG A 81 -0.59 14.72 -12.08
CA ARG A 81 -0.28 15.96 -12.79
C ARG A 81 0.20 15.72 -14.22
N TYR A 82 1.16 14.83 -14.42
CA TYR A 82 1.85 14.73 -15.70
C TYR A 82 1.25 13.68 -16.64
N LEU A 83 0.78 12.55 -16.11
CA LEU A 83 0.18 11.49 -16.93
C LEU A 83 -1.33 11.70 -17.07
N ASN A 84 -2.05 11.85 -15.97
CA ASN A 84 -3.51 12.01 -16.03
C ASN A 84 -3.96 13.44 -16.34
N ARG A 85 -3.09 14.44 -16.16
CA ARG A 85 -3.41 15.87 -16.31
C ARG A 85 -4.63 16.33 -15.49
N SER A 86 -4.78 15.78 -14.28
CA SER A 86 -5.85 16.12 -13.34
C SER A 86 -5.32 16.06 -11.91
N ASP A 87 -4.60 17.10 -11.50
CA ASP A 87 -4.02 17.20 -10.16
C ASP A 87 -4.98 17.75 -9.10
N ASP A 88 -6.16 18.19 -9.49
CA ASP A 88 -7.24 18.67 -8.64
C ASP A 88 -8.20 17.56 -8.18
N ASN A 89 -8.30 16.46 -8.94
CA ASN A 89 -9.21 15.36 -8.65
C ASN A 89 -8.69 14.47 -7.51
N LYS A 90 -9.23 14.68 -6.31
CA LYS A 90 -8.88 13.93 -5.09
C LYS A 90 -9.22 12.43 -5.19
N TRP A 91 -10.36 12.09 -5.79
CA TRP A 91 -10.79 10.69 -5.93
C TRP A 91 -9.86 9.92 -6.86
N LEU A 92 -9.48 10.54 -7.99
CA LEU A 92 -8.51 9.95 -8.91
C LEU A 92 -7.17 9.68 -8.22
N LYS A 93 -6.68 10.59 -7.39
CA LYS A 93 -5.44 10.37 -6.63
C LYS A 93 -5.53 9.18 -5.67
N ILE A 94 -6.67 8.99 -5.01
CA ILE A 94 -6.92 7.80 -4.18
C ILE A 94 -6.87 6.55 -5.06
N MET A 95 -7.53 6.56 -6.22
CA MET A 95 -7.51 5.39 -7.12
C MET A 95 -6.13 5.08 -7.69
N ILE A 96 -5.35 6.11 -8.05
CA ILE A 96 -3.94 5.94 -8.48
C ILE A 96 -3.14 5.30 -7.36
N ASP A 97 -3.22 5.86 -6.15
CA ASP A 97 -2.53 5.36 -4.97
C ASP A 97 -2.84 3.88 -4.72
N GLN A 98 -4.11 3.51 -4.64
CA GLN A 98 -4.54 2.13 -4.36
C GLN A 98 -4.15 1.16 -5.49
N THR A 99 -4.24 1.60 -6.75
CA THR A 99 -3.83 0.77 -7.89
C THR A 99 -2.32 0.50 -7.88
N LEU A 100 -1.50 1.50 -7.51
CA LEU A 100 -0.06 1.32 -7.38
C LEU A 100 0.29 0.31 -6.27
N HIS A 101 -0.40 0.36 -5.14
CA HIS A 101 -0.24 -0.63 -4.08
C HIS A 101 -0.64 -2.05 -4.53
N VAL A 102 -1.73 -2.20 -5.30
CA VAL A 102 -2.10 -3.50 -5.89
C VAL A 102 -1.03 -4.01 -6.85
N LEU A 103 -0.41 -3.14 -7.66
CA LEU A 103 0.71 -3.52 -8.54
C LEU A 103 1.93 -3.98 -7.75
N VAL A 104 2.21 -3.38 -6.58
CA VAL A 104 3.24 -3.87 -5.66
C VAL A 104 2.93 -5.28 -5.19
N LEU A 105 1.67 -5.60 -4.86
CA LEU A 105 1.30 -6.97 -4.46
C LEU A 105 1.55 -7.98 -5.58
N VAL A 106 1.19 -7.62 -6.82
CA VAL A 106 1.50 -8.46 -7.99
C VAL A 106 3.00 -8.68 -8.12
N PHE A 107 3.81 -7.62 -7.97
CA PHE A 107 5.26 -7.74 -8.01
C PHE A 107 5.81 -8.59 -6.86
N ALA A 108 5.27 -8.44 -5.64
CA ALA A 108 5.64 -9.24 -4.48
C ALA A 108 5.38 -10.73 -4.69
N ILE A 109 4.30 -11.11 -5.37
CA ILE A 109 4.04 -12.50 -5.77
C ILE A 109 5.11 -13.01 -6.73
N LEU A 110 5.55 -12.21 -7.71
CA LEU A 110 6.52 -12.64 -8.72
C LEU A 110 7.91 -12.93 -8.16
N ILE A 111 8.23 -12.37 -6.99
CA ILE A 111 9.50 -12.56 -6.29
C ILE A 111 9.36 -13.41 -5.02
N SER A 112 8.18 -14.00 -4.81
CA SER A 112 7.90 -14.94 -3.71
C SER A 112 8.14 -16.38 -4.13
#